data_AF-A0A4U0NZ03-F1
#
_entry.id   AF-A0A4U0NZ03-F1
#
_cell.length_a   1.000
_cell.length_b   1.000
_cell.length_c   1.000
_cell.angle_alpha   90.00
_cell.angle_beta   90.00
_cell.angle_gamma   90.00
#
_symmetry.space_group_name_H-M   'P 1'
#
loop_
_entity.id
_entity.type
_entity.pdbx_description
1 polymer ?
#
loop_
_entity_poly.entity_id
_entity_poly.type
_entity_poly.pdbx_seq_one_letter_code
_entity_poly.pdbx_strand_id
1 'polypeptide(L)'
;MTRHLSSIAFKATVEKIIRNRNEESEAILELISGIIGDRSFIMGKVFNAVANIAEIDIDLLCSELFEDYKWELVIDLSKAKTKLQAFIMIYANSNNSISTASGMEKSRFSRLQNGELQELYADEVYGLAKAFGLKPSQLFNYFYGDGERPVVGL
;
A
#
# COMPACT_ATOMS: atom_id res chain seq x y z
N MET A 1 1.85 -15.82 7.16
CA MET A 1 1.11 -14.86 7.99
C MET A 1 1.67 -13.49 7.66
N THR A 2 0.87 -12.62 7.07
CA THR A 2 1.31 -11.29 6.61
C THR A 2 1.57 -10.43 7.83
N ARG A 3 2.78 -9.86 7.92
CA ARG A 3 3.17 -9.01 9.05
C ARG A 3 2.81 -7.57 8.70
N HIS A 4 1.76 -7.05 9.31
CA HIS A 4 1.37 -5.65 9.13
C HIS A 4 2.46 -4.69 9.62
N LEU A 5 2.55 -3.53 8.99
CA LEU A 5 3.52 -2.50 9.35
C LEU A 5 3.22 -1.96 10.75
N SER A 6 4.14 -2.15 11.69
CA SER A 6 3.98 -1.61 13.03
C SER A 6 4.27 -0.12 13.07
N SER A 7 3.58 0.59 13.95
CA SER A 7 3.81 2.04 14.14
C SER A 7 5.23 2.35 14.60
N ILE A 8 5.84 1.45 15.37
CA ILE A 8 7.24 1.57 15.82
C ILE A 8 8.19 1.55 14.63
N ALA A 9 8.06 0.54 13.76
CA ALA A 9 8.92 0.42 12.58
C ALA A 9 8.72 1.59 11.62
N PHE A 10 7.46 1.98 11.39
CA PHE A 10 7.14 3.10 10.52
C PHE A 10 7.72 4.42 11.04
N LYS A 11 7.51 4.72 12.33
CA LYS A 11 8.01 5.93 12.98
C LYS A 11 9.54 6.00 12.92
N ALA A 12 10.24 4.91 13.23
CA ALA A 12 11.70 4.85 13.17
C ALA A 12 12.25 5.14 11.76
N THR A 13 11.62 4.58 10.72
CA THR A 13 12.02 4.83 9.32
C THR A 13 11.77 6.28 8.92
N VAL A 14 10.58 6.81 9.21
CA VAL A 14 10.23 8.20 8.87
C VAL A 14 11.13 9.19 9.61
N GLU A 15 11.39 8.98 10.90
CA GLU A 15 12.31 9.79 11.69
C GLU A 15 13.72 9.80 11.10
N LYS A 16 14.23 8.62 10.72
CA LYS A 16 15.55 8.50 10.08
C LYS A 16 15.62 9.30 8.79
N ILE A 17 14.60 9.19 7.92
CA ILE A 17 14.55 9.91 6.64
C ILE A 17 14.54 11.43 6.87
N ILE A 18 13.70 11.90 7.80
CA ILE A 18 13.55 13.33 8.09
C ILE A 18 14.83 13.90 8.71
N ARG A 19 15.43 13.22 9.69
CA ARG A 19 16.68 13.68 10.35
C ARG A 19 17.86 13.74 9.39
N ASN A 20 17.91 12.85 8.40
CA ASN A 20 18.93 12.89 7.35
C ASN A 20 18.78 14.08 6.40
N ARG A 21 17.60 14.74 6.37
CA ARG A 21 17.33 15.89 5.49
C ARG A 21 17.60 17.25 6.15
N ASN A 22 17.47 17.40 7.48
CA ASN A 22 17.72 18.69 8.17
C ASN A 22 17.71 18.63 9.72
N GLU A 23 18.36 19.60 10.37
CA GLU A 23 18.37 19.78 11.84
C GLU A 23 17.07 20.42 12.40
N GLU A 24 16.29 21.17 11.60
CA GLU A 24 15.02 21.82 12.01
C GLU A 24 13.80 20.86 12.00
N SER A 25 14.04 19.56 12.13
CA SER A 25 13.04 18.51 11.91
C SER A 25 12.09 18.25 13.08
N GLU A 26 12.38 18.75 14.29
CA GLU A 26 11.67 18.34 15.51
C GLU A 26 10.16 18.66 15.51
N ALA A 27 9.75 19.83 15.00
CA ALA A 27 8.33 20.19 14.93
C ALA A 27 7.53 19.25 14.00
N ILE A 28 8.14 18.85 12.88
CA ILE A 28 7.55 17.89 11.93
C ILE A 28 7.45 16.51 12.57
N LEU A 29 8.50 16.09 13.29
CA LEU A 29 8.52 14.79 13.99
C LEU A 29 7.45 14.71 15.09
N GLU A 30 7.25 15.78 15.84
CA GLU A 30 6.19 15.85 16.86
C GLU A 30 4.80 15.73 16.23
N LEU A 31 4.55 16.48 15.15
CA LEU A 31 3.30 16.41 14.38
C LEU A 31 3.04 14.98 13.85
N ILE A 32 4.04 14.37 13.20
CA ILE A 32 3.94 13.02 12.64
C ILE A 32 3.69 11.99 13.75
N SER A 33 4.40 12.12 14.88
CA SER A 33 4.20 11.24 16.03
C SER A 33 2.76 11.31 16.55
N GLY A 34 2.17 12.51 16.59
CA GLY A 34 0.76 12.69 16.97
C GLY A 34 -0.22 12.04 15.99
N ILE A 35 0.06 12.09 14.68
CA ILE A 35 -0.78 11.48 13.64
C ILE A 35 -0.71 9.95 13.70
N ILE A 36 0.49 9.39 13.86
CA ILE A 36 0.71 7.94 13.99
C ILE A 36 0.01 7.44 15.26
N GLY A 37 0.27 8.08 16.40
CA GLY A 37 -0.26 7.69 17.70
C GLY A 37 0.21 6.29 18.16
N ASP A 38 -0.54 5.69 19.09
CA ASP A 38 -0.16 4.43 19.75
C ASP A 38 -0.74 3.17 19.08
N ARG A 39 -1.12 3.29 17.81
CA ARG A 39 -1.77 2.19 17.08
C ARG A 39 -0.79 1.04 16.91
N SER A 40 -1.28 -0.20 16.92
CA SER A 40 -0.41 -1.35 16.67
C SER A 40 0.07 -1.39 15.21
N PHE A 41 -0.79 -1.02 14.26
CA PHE A 41 -0.53 -1.09 12.82
C PHE A 41 -0.89 0.20 12.10
N ILE A 42 -0.19 0.47 11.01
CA ILE A 42 -0.36 1.69 10.21
C ILE A 42 -1.46 1.50 9.16
N MET A 43 -2.50 2.33 9.27
CA MET A 43 -3.55 2.46 8.25
C MET A 43 -2.98 3.16 7.01
N GLY A 44 -3.49 2.81 5.82
CA GLY A 44 -3.05 3.42 4.57
C GLY A 44 -3.28 4.94 4.53
N LYS A 45 -4.35 5.42 5.16
CA LYS A 45 -4.63 6.85 5.34
C LYS A 45 -3.55 7.58 6.14
N VAL A 46 -3.11 6.97 7.25
CA VAL A 46 -2.05 7.52 8.11
C VAL A 46 -0.73 7.55 7.35
N PHE A 47 -0.42 6.47 6.66
CA PHE A 47 0.78 6.37 5.83
C PHE A 47 0.82 7.49 4.78
N ASN A 48 -0.27 7.67 4.03
CA ASN A 48 -0.38 8.71 2.99
C ASN A 48 -0.22 10.12 3.58
N ALA A 49 -0.91 10.40 4.69
CA ALA A 49 -0.82 11.69 5.35
C ALA A 49 0.61 12.00 5.85
N VAL A 50 1.27 11.02 6.48
CA VAL A 50 2.65 11.17 6.96
C VAL A 50 3.63 11.37 5.81
N ALA A 51 3.50 10.59 4.73
CA ALA A 51 4.35 10.75 3.55
C ALA A 51 4.20 12.15 2.94
N ASN A 52 2.97 12.67 2.83
CA ASN A 52 2.71 14.01 2.29
C ASN A 52 3.24 15.13 3.20
N ILE A 53 3.00 15.06 4.51
CA ILE A 53 3.50 16.06 5.48
C ILE A 53 5.03 16.09 5.53
N ALA A 54 5.66 14.92 5.45
CA ALA A 54 7.12 14.79 5.47
C ALA A 54 7.76 15.01 4.09
N GLU A 55 6.96 15.25 3.05
CA GLU A 55 7.40 15.34 1.65
C GLU A 55 8.28 14.14 1.24
N ILE A 56 7.85 12.93 1.60
CA ILE A 56 8.53 11.67 1.26
C ILE A 56 7.84 11.04 0.05
N ASP A 57 8.63 10.65 -0.94
CA ASP A 57 8.15 9.87 -2.07
C ASP A 57 7.59 8.51 -1.58
N ILE A 58 6.31 8.27 -1.85
CA ILE A 58 5.59 7.07 -1.40
C ILE A 58 6.21 5.80 -1.98
N ASP A 59 6.65 5.82 -3.23
CA ASP A 59 7.21 4.63 -3.88
C ASP A 59 8.55 4.25 -3.25
N LEU A 60 9.40 5.24 -2.93
CA LEU A 60 10.64 5.03 -2.18
C LEU A 60 10.37 4.55 -0.76
N LEU A 61 9.45 5.19 -0.03
CA LEU A 61 9.11 4.80 1.33
C LEU A 61 8.57 3.35 1.40
N CYS A 62 7.73 2.97 0.44
CA CYS A 62 7.28 1.60 0.30
C CYS A 62 8.42 0.63 0.01
N SER A 63 9.38 1.00 -0.84
CA SER A 63 10.53 0.14 -1.14
C SER A 63 11.40 -0.14 0.09
N GLU A 64 11.56 0.85 0.98
CA GLU A 64 12.32 0.67 2.23
C GLU A 64 11.55 -0.15 3.28
N LEU A 65 10.23 0.03 3.38
CA LEU A 65 9.43 -0.60 4.44
C LEU A 65 8.94 -2.01 4.09
N PHE A 66 8.83 -2.31 2.79
CA PHE A 66 8.17 -3.51 2.29
C PHE A 66 9.06 -4.34 1.37
N GLU A 67 10.39 -4.24 1.52
CA GLU A 67 11.36 -5.00 0.72
C GLU A 67 11.09 -6.51 0.75
N ASP A 68 10.79 -7.06 1.93
CA ASP A 68 10.51 -8.49 2.14
C ASP A 68 9.04 -8.89 1.91
N TYR A 69 8.20 -7.96 1.46
CA TYR A 69 6.77 -8.22 1.32
C TYR A 69 6.51 -9.16 0.14
N LYS A 70 5.84 -10.28 0.40
CA LYS A 70 5.53 -11.29 -0.61
C LYS A 70 4.24 -10.93 -1.34
N TRP A 71 4.32 -10.84 -2.66
CA TRP A 71 3.20 -10.59 -3.56
C TRP A 71 3.39 -11.39 -4.85
N GLU A 72 2.29 -11.60 -5.57
CA GLU A 72 2.27 -12.17 -6.92
C GLU A 72 1.41 -11.30 -7.83
N LEU A 73 1.64 -11.32 -9.14
CA LEU A 73 0.74 -10.65 -10.08
C LEU A 73 -0.60 -11.38 -10.11
N VAL A 74 -1.69 -10.65 -9.86
CA VAL A 74 -3.07 -11.16 -10.08
C VAL A 74 -3.25 -11.53 -11.55
N ILE A 75 -2.75 -10.68 -12.44
CA ILE A 75 -2.82 -10.85 -13.88
C ILE A 75 -1.41 -10.87 -14.44
N ASP A 76 -0.98 -12.05 -14.87
CA ASP A 76 0.27 -12.23 -15.61
C ASP A 76 -0.06 -12.45 -17.09
N LEU A 77 -0.15 -11.35 -17.84
CA LEU A 77 -0.50 -11.38 -19.27
C LEU A 77 0.53 -12.18 -20.11
N SER A 78 1.75 -12.39 -19.61
CA SER A 78 2.75 -13.22 -20.29
C SER A 78 2.34 -14.70 -20.40
N LYS A 79 1.43 -15.16 -19.51
CA LYS A 79 0.87 -16.52 -19.54
C LYS A 79 -0.27 -16.68 -20.55
N ALA A 80 -0.76 -15.60 -21.15
CA ALA A 80 -1.82 -15.67 -22.13
C ALA A 80 -1.30 -16.27 -23.45
N LYS A 81 -1.95 -17.34 -23.93
CA LYS A 81 -1.64 -17.98 -25.21
C LYS A 81 -2.28 -17.28 -26.41
N THR A 82 -3.33 -16.48 -26.16
CA THR A 82 -4.07 -15.76 -27.20
C THR A 82 -4.48 -14.37 -26.72
N LYS A 83 -4.75 -13.45 -27.66
CA LYS A 83 -5.29 -12.11 -27.35
C LYS A 83 -6.64 -12.17 -26.62
N LEU A 84 -7.50 -13.12 -26.98
CA LEU A 84 -8.79 -13.33 -26.29
C LEU A 84 -8.57 -13.79 -24.84
N GLN A 85 -7.62 -14.70 -24.60
CA GLN A 85 -7.29 -15.13 -23.25
C GLN A 85 -6.73 -13.97 -22.42
N ALA A 86 -5.83 -13.16 -22.99
CA ALA A 86 -5.30 -11.97 -22.33
C ALA A 86 -6.43 -10.99 -21.94
N PHE A 87 -7.38 -10.76 -22.85
CA PHE A 87 -8.55 -9.92 -22.58
C PHE A 87 -9.43 -10.47 -21.45
N ILE A 88 -9.76 -11.76 -21.48
CA ILE A 88 -10.60 -12.40 -20.44
C ILE A 88 -9.91 -12.37 -19.07
N MET A 89 -8.60 -12.59 -19.02
CA MET A 89 -7.81 -12.60 -17.76
C MET A 89 -7.90 -11.29 -16.97
N ILE A 90 -8.18 -10.16 -17.64
CA ILE A 90 -8.37 -8.87 -16.96
C ILE A 90 -9.62 -8.88 -16.08
N TYR A 91 -10.68 -9.57 -16.53
CA TYR A 91 -11.99 -9.55 -15.88
C TYR A 91 -12.26 -10.78 -15.01
N ALA A 92 -11.57 -11.90 -15.28
CA ALA A 92 -11.88 -13.21 -14.71
C ALA A 92 -11.16 -13.52 -13.37
N ASN A 93 -10.89 -12.51 -12.54
CA ASN A 93 -10.20 -12.70 -11.27
C ASN A 93 -11.18 -12.91 -10.12
N SER A 94 -10.96 -13.98 -9.36
CA SER A 94 -11.74 -14.21 -8.14
C SER A 94 -11.19 -13.35 -6.98
N ASN A 95 -12.06 -12.99 -6.03
CA ASN A 95 -11.64 -12.35 -4.78
C ASN A 95 -10.56 -13.17 -4.04
N ASN A 96 -10.61 -14.50 -4.16
CA ASN A 96 -9.59 -15.41 -3.63
C ASN A 96 -8.23 -15.21 -4.30
N SER A 97 -8.19 -15.00 -5.63
CA SER A 97 -6.97 -14.74 -6.37
C SER A 97 -6.36 -13.40 -5.98
N ILE A 98 -7.19 -12.35 -5.89
CA ILE A 98 -6.73 -11.01 -5.51
C ILE A 98 -6.16 -11.01 -4.09
N SER A 99 -6.91 -11.52 -3.12
CA SER A 99 -6.45 -11.59 -1.72
C SER A 99 -5.15 -12.39 -1.55
N THR A 100 -5.00 -13.51 -2.26
CA THR A 100 -3.77 -14.31 -2.21
C THR A 100 -2.59 -13.55 -2.80
N ALA A 101 -2.79 -12.97 -3.98
CA ALA A 101 -1.74 -12.24 -4.72
C ALA A 101 -1.28 -10.97 -3.98
N SER A 102 -2.21 -10.26 -3.31
CA SER A 102 -1.91 -9.06 -2.53
C SER A 102 -1.41 -9.35 -1.12
N GLY A 103 -1.31 -10.62 -0.70
CA GLY A 103 -0.90 -10.98 0.65
C GLY A 103 -1.94 -10.66 1.73
N MET A 104 -3.19 -10.41 1.36
CA MET A 104 -4.26 -10.07 2.31
C MET A 104 -4.98 -11.31 2.84
N GLU A 105 -5.40 -11.26 4.10
CA GLU A 105 -6.26 -12.30 4.63
C GLU A 105 -7.63 -12.30 3.91
N LYS A 106 -8.08 -13.46 3.45
CA LYS A 106 -9.35 -13.62 2.71
C LYS A 106 -10.55 -13.04 3.47
N SER A 107 -10.64 -13.30 4.77
CA SER A 107 -11.74 -12.81 5.61
C SER A 107 -11.76 -11.29 5.63
N ARG A 108 -10.60 -10.65 5.83
CA ARG A 108 -10.43 -9.21 5.85
C ARG A 108 -10.73 -8.58 4.48
N PHE A 109 -10.22 -9.18 3.40
CA PHE A 109 -10.51 -8.73 2.04
C PHE A 109 -12.02 -8.74 1.75
N SER A 110 -12.73 -9.81 2.10
CA SER A 110 -14.19 -9.89 1.94
C SER A 110 -14.92 -8.81 2.73
N ARG A 111 -14.50 -8.56 3.98
CA ARG A 111 -15.10 -7.54 4.85
C ARG A 111 -14.89 -6.12 4.32
N LEU A 112 -13.72 -5.84 3.73
CA LEU A 112 -13.43 -4.57 3.04
C LEU A 112 -14.33 -4.38 1.81
N GLN A 113 -14.48 -5.41 0.98
CA GLN A 113 -15.36 -5.35 -0.20
C GLN A 113 -16.84 -5.16 0.16
N ASN A 114 -17.27 -5.73 1.28
CA ASN A 114 -18.64 -5.60 1.79
C ASN A 114 -18.87 -4.28 2.55
N GLY A 115 -17.84 -3.44 2.74
CA GLY A 115 -17.94 -2.19 3.50
C GLY A 115 -18.03 -2.36 5.02
N GLU A 116 -17.84 -3.57 5.54
CA GLU A 116 -17.78 -3.86 6.99
C GLU A 116 -16.49 -3.32 7.63
N LEU A 117 -15.46 -3.12 6.81
CA LEU A 117 -14.23 -2.42 7.16
C LEU A 117 -14.05 -1.25 6.18
N GLN A 118 -13.66 -0.09 6.70
CA GLN A 118 -13.58 1.15 5.93
C GLN A 118 -12.17 1.47 5.45
N GLU A 119 -11.14 0.87 6.05
CA GLU A 119 -9.76 1.29 5.84
C GLU A 119 -8.81 0.08 5.67
N LEU A 120 -7.94 0.18 4.66
CA LEU A 120 -6.82 -0.72 4.39
C LEU A 120 -5.64 -0.37 5.30
N TYR A 121 -4.84 -1.37 5.65
CA TYR A 121 -3.50 -1.12 6.18
C TYR A 121 -2.54 -0.71 5.06
N ALA A 122 -1.46 -0.02 5.41
CA ALA A 122 -0.48 0.45 4.43
C ALA A 122 0.15 -0.71 3.63
N ASP A 123 0.45 -1.82 4.29
CA ASP A 123 1.00 -3.01 3.65
C ASP A 123 0.00 -3.68 2.69
N GLU A 124 -1.30 -3.57 2.96
CA GLU A 124 -2.36 -4.09 2.09
C GLU A 124 -2.51 -3.23 0.82
N VAL A 125 -2.43 -1.90 0.95
CA VAL A 125 -2.40 -0.99 -0.20
C VAL A 125 -1.16 -1.29 -1.06
N TYR A 126 0.00 -1.45 -0.44
CA TYR A 126 1.22 -1.84 -1.15
C TYR A 126 1.05 -3.18 -1.86
N GLY A 127 0.60 -4.22 -1.15
CA GLY A 127 0.37 -5.56 -1.72
C GLY A 127 -0.59 -5.53 -2.91
N LEU A 128 -1.69 -4.78 -2.81
CA LEU A 128 -2.62 -4.58 -3.93
C LEU A 128 -1.94 -3.88 -5.10
N ALA A 129 -1.21 -2.78 -4.87
CA ALA A 129 -0.53 -2.06 -5.93
C ALA A 129 0.43 -2.98 -6.70
N LYS A 130 1.26 -3.75 -5.98
CA LYS A 130 2.19 -4.71 -6.60
C LYS A 130 1.46 -5.82 -7.34
N ALA A 131 0.40 -6.38 -6.75
CA ALA A 131 -0.35 -7.47 -7.36
C ALA A 131 -1.07 -7.07 -8.65
N PHE A 132 -1.45 -5.78 -8.79
CA PHE A 132 -2.01 -5.23 -10.02
C PHE A 132 -0.97 -4.57 -10.95
N GLY A 133 0.33 -4.64 -10.62
CA GLY A 133 1.38 -4.04 -11.44
C GLY A 133 1.36 -2.50 -11.47
N LEU A 134 0.85 -1.87 -10.41
CA LEU A 134 0.77 -0.42 -10.25
C LEU A 134 1.90 0.11 -9.36
N LYS A 135 2.17 1.42 -9.46
CA LYS A 135 3.00 2.10 -8.46
C LYS A 135 2.22 2.24 -7.14
N PRO A 136 2.85 2.00 -5.98
CA PRO A 136 2.23 2.27 -4.68
C PRO A 136 1.60 3.67 -4.58
N SER A 137 2.32 4.71 -5.01
CA SER A 137 1.88 6.11 -5.00
C SER A 137 0.53 6.31 -5.70
N GLN A 138 0.30 5.65 -6.83
CA GLN A 138 -0.97 5.74 -7.56
C GLN A 138 -2.14 5.23 -6.71
N LEU A 139 -1.96 4.12 -6.00
CA LEU A 139 -3.03 3.49 -5.24
C LEU A 139 -3.26 4.18 -3.89
N PHE A 140 -2.20 4.64 -3.22
CA PHE A 140 -2.32 5.47 -2.01
C PHE A 140 -3.05 6.79 -2.31
N ASN A 141 -2.68 7.48 -3.39
CA ASN A 141 -3.31 8.73 -3.78
C ASN A 141 -4.77 8.53 -4.20
N TYR A 142 -5.10 7.42 -4.87
CA TYR A 142 -6.49 7.11 -5.23
C TYR A 142 -7.38 6.86 -4.00
N PHE A 143 -6.88 6.11 -3.01
CA PHE A 143 -7.69 5.79 -1.83
C PHE A 143 -7.73 6.90 -0.77
N TYR A 144 -6.66 7.68 -0.64
CA TYR A 144 -6.46 8.56 0.53
C TYR A 144 -5.96 9.98 0.19
N GLY A 145 -5.91 10.33 -1.10
CA GLY A 145 -5.59 11.67 -1.58
C GLY A 145 -6.55 12.07 -2.70
N ASP A 146 -6.07 12.92 -3.60
CA ASP A 146 -6.84 13.43 -4.74
C ASP A 146 -6.45 12.73 -6.05
N GLY A 147 -5.92 11.50 -5.96
CA GLY A 147 -5.44 10.75 -7.11
C GLY A 147 -6.58 10.21 -7.98
N GLU A 148 -6.37 10.22 -9.31
CA GLU A 148 -7.30 9.58 -10.24
C GLU A 148 -7.26 8.05 -10.12
N ARG A 149 -8.33 7.40 -10.60
CA ARG A 149 -8.42 5.94 -10.65
C ARG A 149 -7.28 5.37 -11.51
N PRO A 150 -6.44 4.46 -10.98
CA PRO A 150 -5.33 3.88 -11.74
C PRO A 150 -5.83 2.95 -12.85
N VAL A 151 -5.08 2.93 -13.97
CA VAL A 151 -5.33 2.03 -15.10
C VAL A 151 -4.38 0.84 -14.99
N VAL A 152 -4.95 -0.37 -14.92
CA VAL A 152 -4.20 -1.63 -14.82
C VAL A 152 -3.89 -2.16 -16.22
N GLY A 153 -2.65 -2.61 -16.44
CA GLY A 153 -2.26 -3.34 -17.66
C GLY A 153 -1.84 -2.49 -18.86
N LEU A 154 -1.44 -1.24 -18.62
CA LEU A 154 -0.72 -0.42 -19.60
C LEU A 154 0.79 -0.41 -19.30
#